data_AF-A0A392ST97-F1
#
_entry.id   AF-A0A392ST97-F1
#
_cell.length_a   1.000
_cell.length_b   1.000
_cell.length_c   1.000
_cell.angle_alpha   90.00
_cell.angle_beta   90.00
_cell.angle_gamma   90.00
#
_symmetry.space_group_name_H-M   'P 1'
#
loop_
_entity.id
_entity.type
_entity.pdbx_description
1 polymer ?
#
loop_
_entity_poly.entity_id
_entity_poly.type
_entity_poly.pdbx_seq_one_letter_code
_entity_poly.pdbx_strand_id
1 'polypeptide(L)'
;YEQHYRMDWGLPHFSPPLMAAVQDYRARVPTPSYYQQYPQRPNQQSHFQRQTTRLMEHQNHVQDVWNRDYEAHYPQQDASDDELDRQIDEALYDSPQD
;
A
#
# COMPACT_ATOMS: atom_id res chain seq x y z
N TYR A 1 40.24 -9.58 13.04
CA TYR A 1 40.08 -9.75 11.58
C TYR A 1 40.61 -8.51 10.90
N GLU A 2 41.90 -8.53 10.56
CA GLU A 2 42.53 -7.44 9.82
C GLU A 2 42.10 -7.50 8.35
N GLN A 3 41.27 -6.54 7.94
CA GLN A 3 40.93 -6.37 6.53
C GLN A 3 41.93 -5.40 5.89
N HIS A 4 43.10 -5.93 5.57
CA HIS A 4 44.02 -5.29 4.64
C HIS A 4 43.68 -5.73 3.22
N TYR A 5 42.92 -4.90 2.50
CA TYR A 5 43.13 -4.76 1.06
C TYR A 5 42.83 -3.30 0.69
N ARG A 6 43.83 -2.44 0.92
CA ARG A 6 43.90 -1.13 0.29
C ARG A 6 44.00 -1.40 -1.21
N MET A 7 42.90 -1.21 -1.92
CA MET A 7 42.91 -0.95 -3.34
C MET A 7 43.65 0.38 -3.54
N ASP A 8 44.98 0.31 -3.64
CA ASP A 8 45.85 1.42 -4.05
C ASP A 8 45.67 1.70 -5.54
N TRP A 9 44.44 2.06 -5.94
CA TRP A 9 44.14 2.56 -7.27
C TRP A 9 44.63 4.00 -7.38
N GLY A 10 45.92 4.23 -7.11
CA GLY A 10 46.56 5.53 -6.95
C GLY A 10 45.84 6.62 -7.74
N LEU A 11 45.42 7.68 -7.05
CA LEU A 11 44.58 8.74 -7.62
C LEU A 11 45.04 9.05 -9.05
N PRO A 12 44.15 9.02 -10.06
CA PRO A 12 44.56 9.31 -11.43
C PRO A 12 45.30 10.65 -11.45
N HIS A 13 46.58 10.61 -11.83
CA HIS A 13 47.42 11.81 -11.89
C HIS A 13 47.01 12.61 -13.13
N PHE A 14 46.09 13.56 -12.93
CA PHE A 14 45.66 14.47 -13.98
C PHE A 14 46.71 15.56 -14.20
N SER A 15 47.06 15.80 -15.46
CA SER A 15 48.02 16.86 -15.81
C SER A 15 47.53 18.25 -15.33
N PRO A 16 48.44 19.16 -14.94
CA PRO A 16 48.06 20.52 -14.55
C PRO A 16 47.21 21.27 -15.61
N PRO A 17 47.49 21.17 -16.93
CA PRO A 17 46.63 21.79 -17.94
C PRO A 17 45.21 21.23 -17.97
N LEU A 18 45.05 19.91 -17.78
CA LEU A 18 43.72 19.28 -17.70
C LEU A 18 42.95 19.79 -16.48
N MET A 19 43.61 19.89 -15.33
CA MET A 19 43.00 20.43 -14.11
C MET A 19 42.59 21.90 -14.26
N ALA A 20 43.37 22.71 -15.00
CA ALA A 20 43.02 24.08 -15.31
C ALA A 20 41.79 24.16 -16.23
N ALA A 21 41.73 23.35 -17.29
CA ALA A 21 40.59 23.28 -18.19
C ALA A 21 39.30 22.84 -17.48
N VAL A 22 39.39 21.85 -16.58
CA VAL A 22 38.26 21.39 -15.76
C VAL A 22 37.76 22.48 -14.81
N GLN A 23 38.65 23.29 -14.24
CA GLN A 23 38.26 24.41 -13.37
C GLN A 23 37.57 25.53 -14.17
N ASP A 24 38.14 25.92 -15.32
CA ASP A 24 37.55 26.91 -16.22
C ASP A 24 36.17 26.46 -16.74
N TYR A 25 36.02 25.18 -17.09
CA TYR A 25 34.72 24.60 -17.45
C TYR A 25 33.70 24.69 -16.30
N ARG A 26 34.09 24.31 -15.07
CA ARG A 26 33.20 24.38 -13.90
C ARG A 26 32.80 25.80 -13.53
N ALA A 27 33.65 26.79 -13.79
CA ALA A 27 33.32 28.21 -13.62
C ALA A 27 32.31 28.70 -14.67
N ARG A 28 32.36 28.15 -15.88
CA ARG A 28 31.45 28.51 -16.99
C ARG A 28 30.12 27.78 -16.95
N VAL A 29 30.09 26.55 -16.42
CA VAL A 29 28.91 25.69 -16.40
C VAL A 29 28.59 25.31 -14.95
N PRO A 30 27.76 26.12 -14.26
CA PRO A 30 27.31 25.79 -12.92
C PRO A 30 26.56 24.45 -12.94
N THR A 31 26.95 23.51 -12.09
CA THR A 31 26.16 22.31 -11.86
C THR A 31 24.85 22.73 -11.19
N PRO A 32 23.68 22.39 -11.77
CA PRO A 32 22.41 22.69 -11.13
C PRO A 32 22.33 22.01 -9.77
N SER A 33 21.77 22.69 -8.77
CA SER A 33 21.55 22.11 -7.47
C SER A 33 20.45 21.03 -7.53
N TYR A 34 20.45 20.13 -6.55
CA TYR A 34 19.45 19.05 -6.44
C TYR A 34 18.01 19.55 -6.61
N TYR A 35 17.67 20.69 -6.01
CA TYR A 35 16.33 21.27 -6.08
C TYR A 35 16.02 21.94 -7.43
N GLN A 36 17.03 22.37 -8.18
CA GLN A 36 16.86 22.86 -9.54
C GLN A 36 16.61 21.71 -10.52
N GLN A 37 17.20 20.54 -10.29
CA GLN A 37 17.02 19.36 -11.14
C GLN A 37 15.71 18.62 -10.85
N TYR A 38 15.26 18.67 -9.60
CA TYR A 38 14.06 17.98 -9.15
C TYR A 38 13.12 18.98 -8.47
N PRO A 39 12.33 19.75 -9.26
CA PRO A 39 11.27 20.57 -8.70
C PRO A 39 10.36 19.69 -7.85
N GLN A 40 10.12 20.12 -6.60
CA GLN A 40 9.38 19.33 -5.63
C GLN A 40 8.02 18.92 -6.20
N ARG A 41 7.71 17.63 -6.07
CA ARG A 41 6.52 16.97 -6.60
C ARG A 41 5.22 17.62 -6.08
N PRO A 42 4.09 17.47 -6.80
CA PRO A 42 2.81 18.09 -6.44
C PRO A 42 2.42 17.73 -5.01
N ASN A 43 1.68 18.63 -4.36
CA ASN A 43 1.23 18.52 -2.97
C ASN A 43 0.90 17.07 -2.59
N GLN A 44 1.86 16.41 -1.93
CA GLN A 44 1.77 14.99 -1.57
C GLN A 44 0.55 14.74 -0.70
N GLN A 45 0.16 15.72 0.13
CA GLN A 45 -1.05 15.69 0.93
C GLN A 45 -2.30 15.52 0.05
N SER A 46 -2.44 16.28 -1.04
CA SER A 46 -3.57 16.14 -1.95
C SER A 46 -3.57 14.82 -2.71
N HIS A 47 -2.40 14.26 -3.01
CA HIS A 47 -2.31 12.93 -3.61
C HIS A 47 -2.82 11.85 -2.66
N PHE A 48 -2.33 11.83 -1.42
CA PHE A 48 -2.77 10.86 -0.42
C PHE A 48 -4.24 11.05 -0.05
N GLN A 49 -4.73 12.28 0.05
CA GLN A 49 -6.16 12.56 0.26
C GLN A 49 -7.04 11.88 -0.80
N ARG A 50 -6.70 12.05 -2.09
CA ARG A 50 -7.44 11.39 -3.17
C ARG A 50 -7.37 9.87 -3.10
N GLN A 51 -6.23 9.30 -2.69
CA GLN A 51 -6.10 7.85 -2.52
C GLN A 51 -6.98 7.35 -1.37
N THR A 52 -7.00 8.05 -0.24
CA THR A 52 -7.86 7.69 0.89
C THR A 52 -9.34 7.74 0.51
N THR A 53 -9.78 8.78 -0.20
CA THR A 53 -11.19 8.88 -0.66
C THR A 53 -11.58 7.70 -1.54
N ARG A 54 -10.77 7.36 -2.55
CA ARG A 54 -11.03 6.23 -3.44
C ARG A 54 -11.06 4.88 -2.71
N LEU A 55 -10.19 4.71 -1.71
CA LEU A 55 -10.16 3.49 -0.90
C LEU A 55 -11.47 3.33 -0.13
N MET A 56 -11.95 4.39 0.51
CA MET A 56 -13.20 4.36 1.27
C MET A 56 -14.41 4.15 0.35
N GLU A 57 -14.47 4.83 -0.79
CA GLU A 57 -15.52 4.63 -1.80
C GLU A 57 -15.58 3.17 -2.27
N HIS A 58 -14.42 2.57 -2.53
CA HIS A 58 -14.35 1.18 -2.96
C HIS A 58 -14.81 0.20 -1.86
N GLN A 59 -14.37 0.41 -0.62
CA GLN A 59 -14.78 -0.43 0.51
C GLN A 59 -16.28 -0.38 0.74
N ASN A 60 -16.86 0.83 0.72
CA ASN A 60 -18.30 1.01 0.85
C ASN A 60 -19.05 0.30 -0.29
N HIS A 61 -18.59 0.46 -1.53
CA HIS A 61 -19.24 -0.20 -2.67
C HIS A 61 -19.25 -1.73 -2.55
N VAL A 62 -18.12 -2.34 -2.17
CA VAL A 62 -18.04 -3.79 -1.97
C VAL A 62 -18.97 -4.23 -0.84
N GLN A 63 -19.01 -3.48 0.26
CA GLN A 63 -19.91 -3.76 1.38
C GLN A 63 -21.39 -3.69 0.97
N ASP A 64 -21.77 -2.66 0.23
CA ASP A 64 -23.15 -2.47 -0.24
C ASP A 64 -23.59 -3.61 -1.17
N VAL A 65 -22.70 -4.06 -2.05
CA VAL A 65 -22.96 -5.20 -2.95
C VAL A 65 -23.15 -6.48 -2.13
N TRP A 66 -22.28 -6.74 -1.15
CA TRP A 66 -22.42 -7.92 -0.29
C TRP A 66 -23.70 -7.91 0.55
N ASN A 67 -24.05 -6.76 1.13
CA ASN A 67 -25.26 -6.63 1.93
C ASN A 67 -26.50 -6.92 1.08
N ARG A 68 -26.57 -6.36 -0.14
CA ARG A 68 -27.67 -6.61 -1.07
C ARG A 68 -27.77 -8.09 -1.45
N ASP A 69 -26.65 -8.73 -1.74
CA ASP A 69 -26.61 -10.15 -2.12
C ASP A 69 -27.08 -11.03 -0.95
N TYR A 70 -26.60 -10.72 0.27
CA TYR A 70 -27.02 -11.39 1.49
C TYR A 70 -28.54 -11.25 1.73
N GLU A 71 -29.08 -10.04 1.65
CA GLU A 71 -30.52 -9.79 1.81
C GLU A 71 -31.37 -10.48 0.73
N ALA A 72 -30.87 -10.59 -0.50
CA ALA A 72 -31.57 -11.25 -1.60
C ALA A 72 -31.63 -12.78 -1.42
N HIS A 73 -30.62 -13.37 -0.78
CA HIS A 73 -30.48 -14.82 -0.62
C HIS A 73 -30.95 -15.34 0.75
N TYR A 74 -31.07 -14.47 1.75
CA TYR A 74 -31.55 -14.80 3.09
C TYR A 74 -32.75 -13.93 3.48
N PRO A 75 -33.96 -14.19 2.92
CA PRO A 75 -35.17 -13.58 3.44
C PRO A 75 -35.36 -14.00 4.91
N GLN A 76 -35.72 -13.04 5.77
CA GLN A 76 -35.89 -13.22 7.22
C GLN A 76 -36.59 -14.55 7.57
N GLN A 77 -35.82 -15.47 8.15
CA GLN A 77 -36.24 -16.79 8.64
C GLN A 77 -36.69 -16.75 10.10
N ASP A 78 -37.05 -15.58 10.63
CA ASP A 78 -37.37 -15.39 12.06
C ASP A 78 -38.50 -16.34 12.55
N ALA A 79 -39.40 -16.79 11.66
CA ALA A 79 -40.41 -17.79 11.99
C ALA A 79 -39.97 -19.25 11.77
N SER A 80 -38.93 -19.50 10.94
CA SER A 80 -38.44 -20.83 10.58
C SER A 80 -37.46 -21.40 11.59
N ASP A 81 -36.64 -20.56 12.23
CA ASP A 81 -35.71 -21.01 13.28
C ASP A 81 -36.49 -21.40 14.55
N ASP A 82 -37.49 -20.60 14.95
CA ASP A 82 -38.38 -20.90 16.08
C ASP A 82 -39.26 -22.17 15.87
N GLU A 83 -39.48 -22.56 14.62
CA GLU A 83 -40.21 -23.77 14.25
C GLU A 83 -39.28 -24.99 14.21
N LEU A 84 -38.04 -24.82 13.76
CA LEU A 84 -37.02 -25.86 13.81
C LEU A 84 -36.64 -26.20 15.26
N ASP A 85 -36.47 -25.19 16.12
CA ASP A 85 -36.19 -25.39 17.56
C ASP A 85 -37.32 -26.19 18.22
N ARG A 86 -38.59 -25.86 17.90
CA ARG A 86 -39.75 -26.61 18.36
C ARG A 86 -39.80 -28.05 17.86
N GLN A 87 -39.45 -28.31 16.60
CA GLN A 87 -39.41 -29.67 16.04
C GLN A 87 -38.31 -30.51 16.69
N ILE A 88 -37.17 -29.90 17.04
CA ILE A 88 -36.07 -30.58 17.73
C ILE A 88 -36.49 -30.94 19.16
N ASP A 89 -37.12 -30.01 19.88
CA ASP A 89 -37.63 -30.26 21.23
C ASP A 89 -38.72 -31.35 21.23
N GLU A 90 -39.64 -31.33 20.27
CA GLU A 90 -40.70 -32.34 20.14
C GLU A 90 -40.13 -33.73 19.83
N ALA A 91 -39.14 -33.83 18.94
CA ALA A 91 -38.45 -35.08 18.61
C ALA A 91 -37.67 -35.66 19.80
N LEU A 92 -37.20 -34.81 20.71
CA LEU A 92 -36.48 -35.22 21.92
C LEU A 92 -37.43 -35.78 23.01
N TYR A 93 -38.68 -35.32 23.03
CA TYR A 93 -39.71 -35.75 23.99
C TYR A 93 -40.62 -36.88 23.51
N ASP A 94 -40.75 -37.11 22.19
CA ASP A 94 -41.59 -38.18 21.60
C ASP A 94 -40.87 -39.54 21.42
N SER A 95 -39.61 -39.66 21.88
CA SER A 95 -38.94 -40.96 21.94
C SER A 95 -39.53 -41.80 23.09
N PRO A 96 -40.07 -43.02 22.83
CA PRO A 96 -40.54 -43.89 23.89
C PRO A 96 -39.34 -44.31 24.75
N GLN A 97 -39.39 -44.00 26.05
CA GLN A 97 -38.49 -44.62 27.02
C GLN A 97 -38.88 -46.10 27.15
N ASP A 98 -38.16 -46.97 26.44
CA ASP A 98 -38.11 -48.41 26.75
C ASP A 98 -37.28 -48.66 28.03
#